data_AF-A0A250XT70-F1
#
_entry.id   AF-A0A250XT70-F1
#
_cell.length_a   1.000
_cell.length_b   1.000
_cell.length_c   1.000
_cell.angle_alpha   90.00
_cell.angle_beta   90.00
_cell.angle_gamma   90.00
#
_symmetry.space_group_name_H-M   'P 1'
#
loop_
_entity.id
_entity.type
_entity.pdbx_description
1 polymer ?
#
loop_
_entity_poly.entity_id
_entity_poly.type
_entity_poly.pdbx_seq_one_letter_code
_entity_poly.pdbx_strand_id
1 'polypeptide(L)'
;MKLLPESLQQEAATAIAVAGWALWYVDTKVLPTILREHKVHAVWQSGYKRYHDSIWKFNYAYDRELRYSAVSKNMVLEHLHHTKPKSVSEHVDKMIAANKKIYDAFNPSSKRLLIWQTTPSLQ
;
A
#
# COMPACT_ATOMS: atom_id res chain seq x y z
N MET A 1 10.70 78.24 -30.54
CA MET A 1 10.93 76.85 -30.07
C MET A 1 12.27 76.80 -29.34
N LYS A 2 12.35 76.09 -28.20
CA LYS A 2 13.58 75.99 -27.39
C LYS A 2 14.53 75.00 -28.08
N LEU A 3 15.62 75.51 -28.67
CA LEU A 3 16.56 74.72 -29.47
C LEU A 3 17.82 74.31 -28.67
N LEU A 4 18.30 75.18 -27.78
CA LEU A 4 19.39 74.88 -26.85
C LEU A 4 18.93 75.10 -25.41
N PRO A 5 19.46 74.31 -24.47
CA PRO A 5 19.22 74.52 -23.06
C PRO A 5 20.14 75.59 -22.46
N GLU A 6 19.83 76.01 -21.24
CA GLU A 6 20.61 77.00 -20.50
C GLU A 6 22.01 76.50 -20.13
N SER A 7 22.16 75.18 -19.94
CA SER A 7 23.46 74.51 -19.78
C SER A 7 23.41 73.11 -20.36
N LEU A 8 24.14 72.91 -21.47
CA LEU A 8 24.28 71.59 -22.11
C LEU A 8 24.93 70.57 -21.17
N GLN A 9 25.89 71.00 -20.36
CA GLN A 9 26.56 70.10 -19.39
C GLN A 9 25.62 69.67 -18.28
N GLN A 10 24.72 70.55 -17.82
CA GLN A 10 23.74 70.20 -16.80
C GLN A 10 22.73 69.18 -17.33
N GLU A 11 22.24 69.34 -18.55
CA GLU A 11 21.34 68.37 -19.18
C GLU A 11 22.03 67.04 -19.51
N ALA A 12 23.32 67.07 -19.90
CA ALA A 12 24.10 65.86 -20.08
C ALA A 12 24.36 65.13 -18.75
N ALA A 13 24.67 65.87 -17.68
CA ALA A 13 24.89 65.30 -16.36
C ALA A 13 23.62 64.69 -15.76
N THR A 14 22.46 65.32 -15.95
CA THR A 14 21.17 64.73 -15.53
C THR A 14 20.82 63.50 -16.35
N ALA A 15 21.08 63.49 -17.67
CA ALA A 15 20.89 62.30 -18.49
C ALA A 15 21.77 61.12 -18.01
N ILE A 16 23.04 61.37 -17.68
CA ILE A 16 23.94 60.36 -17.13
C ILE A 16 23.46 59.87 -15.76
N ALA A 17 23.03 60.78 -14.88
CA ALA A 17 22.52 60.40 -13.56
C ALA A 17 21.27 59.51 -13.65
N VAL A 18 20.34 59.84 -14.56
CA VAL A 18 19.13 59.04 -14.79
C VAL A 18 19.47 57.68 -15.39
N ALA A 19 20.33 57.65 -16.42
CA ALA A 19 20.75 56.40 -17.05
C ALA A 19 21.53 55.51 -16.08
N GLY A 20 22.42 56.09 -15.28
CA GLY A 20 23.20 55.38 -14.27
C GLY A 20 22.34 54.82 -13.15
N TRP A 21 21.35 55.58 -12.67
CA TRP A 21 20.38 55.08 -11.68
C TRP A 21 19.50 53.98 -12.26
N ALA A 22 19.01 54.13 -13.50
CA ALA A 22 18.20 53.11 -14.17
C ALA A 22 19.00 51.81 -14.34
N LEU A 23 20.26 51.89 -14.77
CA LEU A 23 21.13 50.72 -14.91
C LEU A 23 21.33 50.03 -13.56
N TRP A 24 21.70 50.79 -12.52
CA TRP A 24 21.86 50.25 -11.17
C TRP A 24 20.58 49.59 -10.65
N TYR A 25 19.42 50.23 -10.84
CA TYR A 25 18.14 49.71 -10.40
C TYR A 25 17.75 48.44 -11.15
N VAL A 26 17.97 48.40 -12.46
CA VAL A 26 17.70 47.21 -13.29
C VAL A 26 18.60 46.05 -12.85
N ASP A 27 19.91 46.28 -12.71
CA ASP A 27 20.86 45.22 -12.37
C ASP A 27 20.70 44.70 -10.94
N THR A 28 20.30 45.55 -9.99
CA THR A 28 20.25 45.17 -8.57
C THR A 28 18.87 44.81 -8.07
N LYS A 29 17.79 45.37 -8.64
CA LYS A 29 16.42 45.18 -8.15
C LYS A 29 15.56 44.39 -9.12
N VAL A 30 15.63 44.70 -10.40
CA VAL A 30 14.75 44.11 -11.41
C VAL A 30 15.27 42.75 -11.87
N LEU A 31 16.48 42.70 -12.44
CA LEU A 31 17.07 41.49 -13.01
C LEU A 31 17.21 40.35 -11.99
N PRO A 32 17.65 40.57 -10.73
CA PRO A 32 17.74 39.47 -9.78
C PRO A 32 16.37 38.87 -9.45
N THR A 33 15.33 39.70 -9.38
CA THR A 33 13.95 39.25 -9.12
C THR A 33 13.43 38.43 -10.30
N ILE A 34 13.56 38.95 -11.53
CA ILE A 34 13.14 38.26 -12.75
C ILE A 34 13.92 36.96 -12.94
N LEU A 35 15.24 36.98 -12.75
CA LEU A 35 16.08 35.80 -12.94
C LEU A 35 15.82 34.75 -11.87
N ARG A 36 15.46 35.11 -10.63
CA ARG A 36 15.06 34.12 -9.63
C ARG A 36 13.81 33.38 -10.08
N GLU A 37 12.75 34.09 -10.46
CA GLU A 37 11.52 33.46 -10.92
C GLU A 37 11.75 32.61 -12.18
N HIS A 38 12.40 33.19 -13.19
CA HIS A 38 12.68 32.52 -14.45
C HIS A 38 13.57 31.29 -14.26
N LYS A 39 14.67 31.40 -13.51
CA LYS A 39 15.58 30.27 -13.29
C LYS A 39 14.97 29.20 -12.41
N VAL A 40 14.14 29.54 -11.42
CA VAL A 40 13.41 28.53 -10.64
C VAL A 40 12.56 27.68 -11.58
N HIS A 41 11.75 28.30 -12.43
CA HIS A 41 10.93 27.56 -13.37
C HIS A 41 11.76 26.76 -14.39
N ALA A 42 12.77 27.39 -15.01
CA ALA A 42 13.62 26.74 -16.01
C ALA A 42 14.43 25.56 -15.44
N VAL A 43 14.97 25.69 -14.23
CA VAL A 43 15.74 24.62 -13.57
C VAL A 43 14.80 23.48 -13.16
N TRP A 44 13.61 23.79 -12.63
CA TRP A 44 12.63 22.75 -12.32
C TRP A 44 12.19 21.99 -13.56
N GLN A 45 11.88 22.68 -14.67
CA GLN A 45 11.48 22.02 -15.91
C GLN A 45 12.62 21.18 -16.52
N SER A 46 13.83 21.72 -16.61
CA SER A 46 14.97 20.99 -17.19
C SER A 46 15.45 19.82 -16.31
N GLY A 47 15.35 19.98 -14.98
CA GLY A 47 15.71 18.95 -14.00
C GLY A 47 14.62 17.92 -13.75
N TYR A 48 13.35 18.21 -14.10
CA TYR A 48 12.16 17.45 -13.71
C TYR A 48 12.33 15.94 -13.88
N LYS A 49 12.68 15.51 -15.09
CA LYS A 49 12.80 14.08 -15.43
C LYS A 49 13.84 13.38 -14.56
N ARG A 50 15.06 13.91 -14.51
CA ARG A 50 16.15 13.30 -13.73
C ARG A 50 15.89 13.35 -12.23
N TYR A 51 15.30 14.44 -11.75
CA TYR A 51 14.96 14.63 -10.35
C TYR A 51 13.89 13.63 -9.89
N HIS A 52 12.80 13.49 -10.65
CA HIS A 52 11.76 12.50 -10.35
C HIS A 52 12.27 11.07 -10.49
N ASP A 53 13.05 10.75 -11.53
CA ASP A 53 13.67 9.42 -11.67
C ASP A 53 14.57 9.09 -10.47
N SER A 54 15.29 10.09 -9.94
CA SER A 54 16.16 9.92 -8.77
C SER A 54 15.33 9.72 -7.49
N ILE A 55 14.34 10.58 -7.24
CA ILE A 55 13.47 10.44 -6.05
C ILE A 55 12.71 9.12 -6.07
N TRP A 56 12.23 8.70 -7.24
CA TRP A 56 11.54 7.43 -7.40
C TRP A 56 12.40 6.26 -6.92
N LYS A 57 13.69 6.25 -7.27
CA LYS A 57 14.65 5.21 -6.84
C LYS A 57 15.00 5.28 -5.36
N PHE A 58 15.03 6.47 -4.77
CA PHE A 58 15.28 6.63 -3.33
C PHE A 58 14.05 6.34 -2.47
N ASN A 59 12.86 6.37 -3.05
CA ASN A 59 11.64 6.17 -2.30
C ASN A 59 11.41 4.68 -2.00
N TYR A 60 11.58 4.29 -0.74
CA TYR A 60 11.34 2.93 -0.29
C TYR A 60 9.88 2.61 0.03
N ALA A 61 8.93 3.48 -0.35
CA ALA A 61 7.51 3.29 -0.08
C ALA A 61 6.84 2.26 -0.99
N TYR A 62 7.30 2.13 -2.25
CA TYR A 62 6.66 1.26 -3.24
C TYR A 62 6.82 -0.23 -2.90
N ASP A 63 8.01 -0.62 -2.46
CA ASP A 63 8.34 -2.02 -2.14
C ASP A 63 8.16 -2.35 -0.65
N ARG A 64 7.28 -1.60 0.03
CA ARG A 64 7.03 -1.81 1.47
C ARG A 64 6.51 -3.22 1.77
N GLU A 65 5.75 -3.80 0.85
CA GLU A 65 5.19 -5.14 1.00
C GLU A 65 6.27 -6.22 1.12
N LEU A 66 7.40 -6.05 0.44
CA LEU A 66 8.54 -6.99 0.49
C LEU A 66 9.23 -7.02 1.87
N ARG A 67 8.94 -6.05 2.75
CA ARG A 67 9.45 -6.04 4.14
C ARG A 67 8.65 -6.96 5.05
N TYR A 68 7.41 -7.27 4.69
CA TYR A 68 6.57 -8.17 5.46
C TYR A 68 6.83 -9.62 5.04
N SER A 69 6.46 -10.56 5.91
CA SER A 69 6.58 -11.98 5.58
C SER A 69 5.79 -12.29 4.32
N ALA A 70 6.45 -12.95 3.35
CA ALA A 70 5.79 -13.50 2.17
C ALA A 70 4.84 -14.66 2.51
N VAL A 71 4.96 -15.25 3.71
CA VAL A 71 4.04 -16.28 4.18
C VAL A 71 2.71 -15.62 4.50
N SER A 72 1.73 -15.88 3.65
CA SER A 72 0.38 -15.36 3.84
C SER A 72 -0.26 -15.91 5.11
N LYS A 73 -1.22 -15.16 5.67
CA LYS A 73 -1.99 -15.63 6.83
C LYS A 73 -2.69 -16.96 6.55
N ASN A 74 -3.07 -17.24 5.31
CA ASN A 74 -3.68 -18.50 4.90
C ASN A 74 -2.69 -19.66 5.06
N MET A 75 -1.46 -19.51 4.56
CA MET A 75 -0.42 -20.54 4.70
C MET A 75 -0.10 -20.84 6.18
N VAL A 76 -0.12 -19.79 7.02
CA VAL A 76 0.04 -19.95 8.48
C VAL A 76 -1.11 -20.77 9.07
N LEU A 77 -2.36 -20.45 8.72
CA LEU A 77 -3.53 -21.18 9.23
C LEU A 77 -3.58 -22.62 8.72
N GLU A 78 -3.19 -22.88 7.48
CA GLU A 78 -3.10 -24.23 6.91
C GLU A 78 -2.03 -25.06 7.61
N HIS A 79 -0.86 -24.47 7.90
CA HIS A 79 0.20 -25.16 8.66
C HIS A 79 -0.20 -25.41 10.11
N LEU A 80 -0.85 -24.44 10.77
CA LEU A 80 -1.29 -24.59 12.16
C LEU A 80 -2.48 -25.55 12.31
N HIS A 81 -3.40 -25.54 11.35
CA HIS A 81 -4.62 -26.34 11.36
C HIS A 81 -4.61 -27.40 10.26
N HIS A 82 -3.46 -28.06 10.09
CA HIS A 82 -3.23 -29.05 9.03
C HIS A 82 -4.18 -30.26 9.11
N THR A 83 -4.67 -30.58 10.31
CA THR A 83 -5.66 -31.64 10.53
C THR A 83 -6.76 -31.16 11.46
N LYS A 84 -8.02 -31.44 11.09
CA LYS A 84 -9.15 -31.16 11.96
C LYS A 84 -9.06 -32.03 13.24
N PRO A 85 -9.23 -31.44 14.42
CA PRO A 85 -9.26 -32.21 15.66
C PRO A 85 -10.46 -33.16 15.68
N LYS A 86 -10.28 -34.36 16.24
CA LYS A 86 -11.37 -35.32 16.42
C LYS A 86 -12.31 -34.83 17.53
N SER A 87 -13.61 -34.90 17.29
CA SER A 87 -14.61 -34.59 18.32
C SER A 87 -14.91 -35.81 19.18
N VAL A 88 -15.09 -35.60 20.49
CA VAL A 88 -15.58 -36.64 21.41
C VAL A 88 -17.00 -37.06 21.04
N SER A 89 -17.84 -36.13 20.58
CA SER A 89 -19.20 -36.45 20.12
C SER A 89 -19.21 -37.41 18.95
N GLU A 90 -18.28 -37.25 18.00
CA GLU A 90 -18.15 -38.13 16.83
C GLU A 90 -17.85 -39.58 17.26
N HIS A 91 -17.04 -39.77 18.31
CA HIS A 91 -16.80 -41.09 18.87
C HIS A 91 -18.06 -41.67 19.50
N VAL A 92 -18.73 -40.90 20.37
CA VAL A 92 -19.95 -41.34 21.06
C VAL A 92 -21.04 -41.71 20.07
N ASP A 93 -21.31 -40.89 19.06
CA ASP A 93 -22.34 -41.13 18.05
C ASP A 93 -22.05 -42.40 17.24
N LYS A 94 -20.79 -42.59 16.82
CA LYS A 94 -20.36 -43.80 16.11
C LYS A 94 -20.52 -45.06 16.98
N MET A 95 -20.16 -44.97 18.25
CA MET A 95 -20.27 -46.09 19.18
C MET A 95 -21.72 -46.42 19.53
N ILE A 96 -22.60 -45.42 19.72
CA ILE A 96 -24.03 -45.63 19.93
C ILE A 96 -24.65 -46.28 18.70
N ALA A 97 -24.32 -45.82 17.49
CA ALA A 97 -24.83 -46.40 16.25
C ALA A 97 -24.38 -47.86 16.07
N ALA A 98 -23.14 -48.20 16.44
CA ALA A 98 -22.65 -49.57 16.44
C ALA A 98 -23.35 -50.43 17.52
N ASN A 99 -23.43 -49.92 18.74
CA ASN A 99 -24.03 -50.62 19.88
C ASN A 99 -25.53 -50.83 19.70
N LYS A 100 -26.22 -49.95 18.96
CA LYS A 100 -27.63 -50.16 18.60
C LYS A 100 -27.81 -51.41 17.75
N LYS A 101 -26.91 -51.68 16.79
CA LYS A 101 -26.96 -52.91 15.99
C LYS A 101 -26.72 -54.15 16.85
N ILE A 102 -25.80 -54.06 17.81
CA ILE A 102 -25.54 -55.13 18.78
C ILE A 102 -26.79 -55.37 19.64
N TYR A 103 -27.40 -54.31 20.16
CA TYR A 103 -28.64 -54.38 20.94
C TYR A 103 -29.77 -55.03 20.13
N ASP A 104 -29.95 -54.61 18.87
CA ASP A 104 -30.99 -55.15 18.01
C ASP A 104 -30.82 -56.64 17.71
N ALA A 105 -29.58 -57.11 17.62
CA ALA A 105 -29.25 -58.50 17.30
C ALA A 105 -29.31 -59.43 18.51
N PHE A 106 -28.93 -58.96 19.70
CA PHE A 106 -28.66 -59.84 20.85
C PHE A 106 -29.53 -59.58 22.09
N ASN A 107 -30.41 -58.57 22.10
CA ASN A 107 -31.30 -58.35 23.24
C ASN A 107 -32.64 -59.11 23.08
N PRO A 108 -33.05 -59.93 24.07
CA PRO A 108 -34.37 -60.57 24.13
C PRO A 108 -35.56 -59.63 23.91
N SER A 109 -35.44 -58.36 24.31
CA SER A 109 -36.49 -57.35 24.14
C SER A 109 -36.51 -56.69 22.75
N SER A 110 -35.54 -56.97 21.88
CA SER A 110 -35.51 -56.40 20.54
C SER A 110 -36.41 -57.18 19.57
N LYS A 111 -37.08 -56.43 18.68
CA LYS A 111 -37.96 -56.96 17.64
C LYS A 111 -37.25 -57.85 16.62
N ARG A 112 -35.93 -57.68 16.44
CA ARG A 112 -35.14 -58.37 15.40
C ARG A 112 -34.02 -59.26 15.99
N LEU A 113 -34.27 -59.81 17.17
CA LEU A 113 -33.34 -60.70 17.86
C LEU A 113 -32.95 -61.91 17.00
N LEU A 114 -31.65 -62.17 16.89
CA LEU A 114 -31.11 -63.20 16.01
C LEU A 114 -31.11 -64.61 16.64
N ILE A 115 -31.38 -64.75 17.95
CA ILE A 115 -31.33 -66.06 18.63
C ILE A 115 -32.30 -67.08 18.01
N TRP A 116 -33.43 -66.61 17.47
CA TRP A 116 -34.43 -67.43 16.81
C TRP A 116 -34.01 -67.88 15.40
N GLN A 117 -33.00 -67.24 14.83
CA GLN A 117 -32.35 -67.68 13.58
C GLN A 117 -31.20 -68.65 13.86
N THR A 118 -30.50 -68.52 14.98
CA THR A 118 -29.38 -69.39 15.34
C THR A 118 -29.81 -70.68 16.04
N THR A 119 -30.85 -70.60 16.88
CA THR A 119 -31.41 -71.74 17.61
C THR A 119 -32.90 -71.82 17.33
N PRO A 120 -33.32 -72.60 16.32
CA PRO A 120 -34.73 -72.78 16.03
C PRO A 120 -35.43 -73.42 17.23
N SER A 121 -36.69 -73.07 17.45
CA SER A 121 -37.48 -73.54 18.58
C SER A 121 -37.54 -75.07 18.62
N LEU A 122 -37.38 -75.64 19.82
CA LEU A 122 -37.77 -77.03 20.09
C LEU A 122 -39.30 -77.08 20.06
N GLN A 123 -39.86 -77.50 18.94
CA GLN A 123 -41.28 -77.87 18.84
C GLN A 123 -41.48 -79.29 19.33
#